data_AF-A0A959C5T4-F1
#
_entry.id   AF-A0A959C5T4-F1
#
_cell.length_a   1.000
_cell.length_b   1.000
_cell.length_c   1.000
_cell.angle_alpha   90.00
_cell.angle_beta   90.00
_cell.angle_gamma   90.00
#
_symmetry.space_group_name_H-M   'P 1'
#
loop_
_entity.id
_entity.type
_entity.pdbx_description
1 polymer ?
#
loop_
_entity_poly.entity_id
_entity_poly.type
_entity_poly.pdbx_seq_one_letter_code
_entity_poly.pdbx_strand_id
1 'polypeptide(L)'
;LRSLPLVDGEYYINEAIASGKRVLAEGAQGSMLDIDFGTYPFVTSSNTITAGVCTGLGVAPQRIGRVIGITKAYCTRVGSGPFPTELEDETGERLRTEGQEFGSTTGRPR
;
A
#
# COMPACT_ATOMS: atom_id res chain seq x y z
N LEU A 1 23.31 13.79 17.24
CA LEU A 1 21.89 13.51 16.97
C LEU A 1 21.42 14.48 15.88
N ARG A 2 20.78 14.00 14.80
CA ARG A 2 20.15 14.88 13.80
C ARG A 2 18.87 15.46 14.41
N SER A 3 18.69 16.77 14.37
CA SER A 3 17.39 17.38 14.66
C SER A 3 16.49 17.27 13.43
N LEU A 4 15.25 16.86 13.63
CA LEU A 4 14.22 16.87 12.59
C LEU A 4 13.24 18.00 12.88
N PRO A 5 12.87 18.81 11.88
CA PRO A 5 11.80 19.78 12.04
C PRO A 5 10.48 19.05 12.24
N LEU A 6 9.78 19.37 13.34
CA LEU A 6 8.43 18.89 13.60
C LEU A 6 7.43 19.86 12.95
N VAL A 7 6.37 19.32 12.37
CA VAL A 7 5.27 20.09 11.78
C VAL A 7 3.95 19.52 12.25
N ASP A 8 2.92 20.35 12.26
CA ASP A 8 1.56 19.85 12.32
C ASP A 8 1.16 19.38 10.90
N GLY A 9 1.10 18.05 10.73
CA GLY A 9 1.01 17.43 9.41
C GLY A 9 -0.26 17.79 8.65
N GLU A 10 -1.40 17.85 9.33
CA GLU A 10 -2.69 18.15 8.71
C GLU A 10 -2.71 19.58 8.14
N TYR A 11 -2.31 20.56 8.94
CA TYR A 11 -2.24 21.95 8.48
C TYR A 11 -1.20 22.12 7.38
N TYR A 12 -0.01 21.55 7.54
CA TYR A 12 1.07 21.64 6.57
C TYR A 12 0.64 21.13 5.18
N ILE A 13 -0.02 19.97 5.13
CA ILE A 13 -0.48 19.35 3.88
C ILE A 13 -1.63 20.17 3.29
N ASN A 14 -2.61 20.57 4.10
CA ASN A 14 -3.75 21.34 3.60
C ASN A 14 -3.34 22.74 3.11
N GLU A 15 -2.39 23.42 3.74
CA GLU A 15 -1.81 24.68 3.27
C GLU A 15 -1.05 24.50 1.95
N ALA A 16 -0.29 23.41 1.80
CA ALA A 16 0.37 23.08 0.53
C ALA A 16 -0.66 22.87 -0.59
N ILE A 17 -1.74 22.14 -0.31
CA ILE A 17 -2.84 21.91 -1.24
C ILE A 17 -3.59 23.22 -1.56
N ALA A 18 -3.82 24.09 -0.57
CA ALA A 18 -4.49 25.39 -0.75
C ALA A 18 -3.64 26.38 -1.56
N SER A 19 -2.32 26.36 -1.41
CA SER A 19 -1.37 27.18 -2.17
C SER A 19 -1.10 26.65 -3.59
N GLY A 20 -1.85 25.64 -4.05
CA GLY A 20 -1.75 25.10 -5.41
C GLY A 20 -0.56 24.16 -5.62
N LYS A 21 0.12 23.72 -4.56
CA LYS A 21 1.18 22.71 -4.69
C LYS A 21 0.57 21.35 -5.02
N ARG A 22 1.38 20.53 -5.71
CA ARG A 22 1.03 19.13 -6.01
C ARG A 22 1.52 18.25 -4.86
N VAL A 23 0.61 17.46 -4.29
CA VAL A 23 0.89 16.48 -3.25
C VAL A 23 0.70 15.09 -3.83
N LEU A 24 1.67 14.20 -3.64
CA LEU A 24 1.58 12.79 -3.96
C LEU A 24 1.51 12.00 -2.65
N ALA A 25 0.38 11.36 -2.39
CA ALA A 25 0.25 10.41 -1.28
C ALA A 25 0.66 9.02 -1.77
N GLU A 26 1.75 8.49 -1.22
CA GLU A 26 2.24 7.14 -1.51
C GLU A 26 1.58 6.15 -0.55
N GLY A 27 0.76 5.26 -1.09
CA GLY A 27 0.03 4.26 -0.31
C GLY A 27 0.88 3.03 0.03
N ALA A 28 0.62 2.47 1.19
CA ALA A 28 1.04 1.12 1.57
C ALA A 28 -0.07 0.47 2.41
N GLN A 29 -0.28 -0.85 2.38
CA GLN A 29 0.22 -1.84 1.42
C GLN A 29 -0.70 -1.91 0.18
N GLY A 30 -1.11 -3.10 -0.26
CA GLY A 30 -2.05 -3.30 -1.37
C GLY A 30 -3.50 -3.49 -0.90
N SER A 31 -4.47 -3.18 -1.76
CA SER A 31 -5.90 -3.13 -1.41
C SER A 31 -6.48 -4.42 -0.83
N MET A 32 -5.97 -5.59 -1.24
CA MET A 32 -6.41 -6.89 -0.70
C MET A 32 -5.98 -7.14 0.76
N LEU A 33 -5.15 -6.25 1.32
CA LEU A 33 -4.71 -6.26 2.72
C LEU A 33 -5.41 -5.18 3.55
N ASP A 34 -6.38 -4.46 3.00
CA ASP A 34 -7.19 -3.50 3.75
C ASP A 34 -7.93 -4.17 4.92
N ILE A 35 -8.03 -3.50 6.07
CA ILE A 35 -8.67 -4.06 7.26
C ILE A 35 -10.17 -4.33 7.06
N ASP A 36 -10.86 -3.52 6.26
CA ASP A 36 -12.30 -3.61 6.04
C ASP A 36 -12.62 -4.37 4.73
N PHE A 37 -11.81 -4.14 3.69
CA PHE A 37 -12.10 -4.63 2.33
C PHE A 37 -11.17 -5.77 1.86
N GLY A 38 -10.18 -6.14 2.67
CA GLY A 38 -9.24 -7.20 2.36
C GLY A 38 -9.73 -8.59 2.75
N THR A 39 -8.84 -9.58 2.62
CA THR A 39 -9.13 -10.98 2.97
C THR A 39 -9.04 -11.23 4.48
N TYR A 40 -9.90 -10.58 5.28
CA TYR A 40 -9.91 -10.73 6.73
C TYR A 40 -10.01 -12.22 7.13
N PRO A 41 -9.25 -12.71 8.15
CA PRO A 41 -8.36 -11.97 9.07
C PRO A 41 -6.93 -11.75 8.55
N PHE A 42 -6.63 -12.15 7.31
CA PHE A 42 -5.29 -12.12 6.74
C PHE A 42 -5.01 -10.78 6.04
N VAL A 43 -5.07 -9.71 6.83
CA VAL A 43 -5.01 -8.30 6.39
C VAL A 43 -4.02 -7.53 7.25
N THR A 44 -3.73 -6.28 6.89
CA THR A 44 -3.07 -5.34 7.80
C THR A 44 -4.08 -4.72 8.77
N SER A 45 -3.59 -3.91 9.70
CA SER A 45 -4.40 -3.30 10.76
C SER A 45 -4.88 -1.87 10.42
N SER A 46 -4.83 -1.48 9.14
CA SER A 46 -5.17 -0.14 8.67
C SER A 46 -5.85 -0.17 7.30
N ASN A 47 -6.47 0.94 6.92
CA ASN A 47 -6.97 1.10 5.56
C ASN A 47 -5.81 1.35 4.58
N THR A 48 -5.76 0.56 3.50
CA THR A 48 -4.77 0.64 2.42
C THR A 48 -5.36 1.26 1.14
N ILE A 49 -6.67 1.49 1.13
CA ILE A 49 -7.38 2.16 0.03
C ILE A 49 -7.30 3.69 0.16
N THR A 50 -7.80 4.41 -0.85
CA THR A 50 -7.77 5.87 -0.93
C THR A 50 -8.35 6.58 0.29
N ALA A 51 -9.30 5.96 1.00
CA ALA A 51 -9.85 6.50 2.25
C ALA A 51 -8.78 6.79 3.32
N GLY A 52 -7.69 6.00 3.34
CA GLY A 52 -6.54 6.21 4.24
C GLY A 52 -5.83 7.55 4.05
N VAL A 53 -5.93 8.17 2.86
CA VAL A 53 -5.43 9.54 2.64
C VAL A 53 -6.26 10.56 3.41
N CYS A 54 -7.58 10.37 3.45
CA CYS A 54 -8.49 11.31 4.10
C CYS A 54 -8.32 11.24 5.62
N THR A 55 -8.32 10.03 6.17
CA THR A 55 -8.20 9.82 7.62
C THR A 55 -6.77 9.99 8.13
N GLY A 56 -5.76 9.65 7.32
CA GLY A 56 -4.35 9.70 7.72
C GLY A 56 -3.65 11.04 7.50
N LEU A 57 -4.06 11.83 6.49
CA LEU A 57 -3.44 13.12 6.17
C LEU A 57 -4.39 14.32 6.44
N GLY A 58 -5.63 14.08 6.87
CA GLY A 58 -6.62 15.12 7.08
C GLY A 58 -7.05 15.83 5.78
N VAL A 59 -6.99 15.14 4.65
CA VAL A 59 -7.40 15.68 3.35
C VAL A 59 -8.89 15.43 3.13
N ALA A 60 -9.67 16.49 2.89
CA ALA A 60 -11.09 16.35 2.60
C ALA A 60 -11.32 15.48 1.34
N PRO A 61 -12.29 14.54 1.32
CA PRO A 61 -12.51 13.63 0.18
C PRO A 61 -12.68 14.34 -1.16
N GLN A 62 -13.34 15.50 -1.18
CA GLN A 62 -13.54 16.33 -2.37
C GLN A 62 -12.24 16.92 -2.97
N ARG A 63 -11.13 16.89 -2.23
CA ARG A 63 -9.80 17.36 -2.67
C ARG A 63 -8.96 16.24 -3.26
N ILE A 64 -9.42 14.99 -3.18
CA ILE A 64 -8.76 13.88 -3.88
C ILE A 64 -8.86 14.12 -5.38
N GLY A 65 -7.71 14.14 -6.03
CA GLY A 65 -7.62 14.29 -7.48
C GLY A 65 -7.52 12.94 -8.17
N ARG A 66 -6.36 12.65 -8.76
CA ARG A 66 -6.12 11.41 -9.51
C ARG A 66 -5.71 10.27 -8.57
N VAL A 67 -6.39 9.13 -8.69
CA VAL A 67 -6.00 7.87 -8.05
C VAL A 67 -5.37 6.96 -9.09
N ILE A 68 -4.20 6.40 -8.79
CA ILE A 68 -3.46 5.50 -9.69
C ILE A 68 -3.33 4.14 -9.00
N GLY A 69 -3.98 3.11 -9.56
CA GLY A 69 -3.82 1.74 -9.10
C GLY A 69 -2.58 1.10 -9.71
N ILE A 70 -1.72 0.51 -8.87
CA ILE A 70 -0.56 -0.25 -9.32
C ILE A 70 -0.92 -1.74 -9.26
N THR A 71 -0.86 -2.41 -10.41
CA THR A 71 -1.06 -3.86 -10.50
C THR A 71 0.13 -4.51 -11.15
N LYS A 72 0.53 -5.67 -10.64
CA LYS A 72 1.54 -6.53 -11.27
C LYS A 72 0.89 -7.34 -12.39
N ALA A 73 1.71 -7.82 -13.32
CA ALA A 73 1.28 -8.73 -14.39
C ALA A 73 0.86 -10.12 -13.88
N TYR A 74 1.29 -10.48 -12.67
CA TYR A 74 0.95 -11.72 -11.97
C TYR A 74 0.78 -11.43 -10.47
N CYS A 75 0.05 -12.29 -9.78
CA CYS A 75 -0.26 -12.12 -8.36
C CYS A 75 0.85 -12.70 -7.46
N THR A 76 1.08 -12.06 -6.32
CA THR A 76 1.99 -12.54 -5.26
C THR A 76 1.39 -12.21 -3.90
N ARG A 77 1.65 -13.03 -2.88
CA ARG A 77 1.16 -12.81 -1.51
C ARG A 77 2.26 -13.16 -0.51
N VAL A 78 2.48 -12.31 0.50
CA VAL A 78 3.33 -12.68 1.65
C VAL A 78 2.44 -13.07 2.82
N GLY A 79 2.72 -14.22 3.41
CA GLY A 79 1.99 -14.74 4.58
C GLY A 79 0.70 -15.48 4.19
N SER A 80 0.02 -16.02 5.21
CA SER A 80 -1.17 -16.85 5.03
C SER A 80 -2.36 -16.10 4.44
N GLY A 81 -3.39 -16.86 4.07
CA GLY A 81 -4.70 -16.39 3.63
C GLY A 81 -5.04 -16.87 2.23
N PRO A 82 -6.30 -16.70 1.80
CA PRO A 82 -6.75 -17.26 0.55
C PRO A 82 -5.98 -16.67 -0.63
N PHE A 83 -5.51 -17.55 -1.52
CA PHE A 83 -4.91 -17.18 -2.78
C PHE A 83 -5.41 -18.12 -3.90
N PRO A 84 -6.57 -17.82 -4.51
CA PRO A 84 -7.22 -18.74 -5.44
C PRO A 84 -6.42 -19.10 -6.69
N THR A 85 -5.41 -18.30 -7.04
CA THR A 85 -4.54 -18.49 -8.21
C THR A 85 -3.11 -18.82 -7.80
N GLU A 86 -2.91 -19.35 -6.60
CA GLU A 86 -1.60 -19.84 -6.14
C GLU A 86 -1.13 -20.99 -7.03
N LEU A 87 0.16 -20.98 -7.37
CA LEU A 87 0.80 -21.98 -8.21
C LEU A 87 1.88 -22.68 -7.39
N GLU A 88 1.63 -23.95 -7.06
CA GLU A 88 2.56 -24.82 -6.31
C GLU A 88 3.42 -25.71 -7.24
N ASP A 89 3.52 -25.33 -8.51
CA ASP A 89 4.23 -26.07 -9.56
C ASP A 89 5.46 -25.31 -10.09
N GLU A 90 6.09 -25.85 -11.13
CA GLU A 90 7.26 -25.24 -11.78
C GLU A 90 6.98 -23.84 -12.35
N THR A 91 5.73 -23.54 -12.72
CA THR A 91 5.35 -22.21 -13.21
C THR A 91 5.42 -21.18 -12.09
N GLY A 92 4.95 -21.53 -10.89
CA GLY A 92 5.07 -20.71 -9.69
C GLY A 92 6.54 -20.39 -9.36
N GLU A 93 7.40 -21.41 -9.37
CA GLU A 93 8.84 -21.23 -9.10
C GLU A 93 9.52 -20.33 -10.14
N ARG A 94 9.17 -20.49 -11.42
CA ARG A 94 9.71 -19.64 -12.49
C ARG A 94 9.30 -18.19 -12.31
N LEU A 95 8.03 -17.91 -12.02
CA LEU A 95 7.54 -16.56 -11.75
C LEU A 95 8.24 -15.93 -10.54
N ARG A 96 8.41 -16.71 -9.46
CA ARG A 96 9.11 -16.25 -8.26
C ARG A 96 10.56 -15.87 -8.55
N THR A 97 11.26 -16.71 -9.32
CA THR A 97 12.68 -16.51 -9.67
C THR A 97 12.87 -15.31 -10.61
N GLU A 98 12.13 -15.25 -11.71
CA GLU A 98 12.22 -14.16 -12.69
C GLU A 98 11.75 -12.82 -12.09
N GLY A 99 10.75 -12.87 -11.22
CA GLY A 99 10.22 -11.73 -10.50
C GLY A 99 11.07 -11.26 -9.31
N GLN A 100 12.10 -12.01 -8.92
CA GLN A 100 12.91 -11.78 -7.72
C GLN A 100 12.06 -11.68 -6.43
N GLU A 101 11.05 -12.54 -6.32
CA GLU A 101 10.01 -12.49 -5.28
C GLU A 101 10.40 -13.27 -4.01
N PHE A 102 11.63 -13.08 -3.52
CA PHE A 102 12.18 -13.82 -2.37
C PHE A 102 11.94 -13.14 -1.02
N GLY A 103 11.50 -11.87 -1.04
CA GLY A 103 11.38 -11.03 0.14
C GLY A 103 12.71 -10.38 0.55
N SER A 104 12.63 -9.30 1.33
CA SER A 104 13.78 -8.53 1.80
C SER A 104 14.30 -8.96 3.18
N THR A 105 13.65 -9.94 3.81
CA THR A 105 13.97 -10.46 5.14
C THR A 105 13.67 -11.96 5.19
N THR A 106 14.43 -12.72 5.98
CA THR A 106 14.27 -14.18 6.14
C THR A 106 12.82 -14.56 6.49
N GLY A 107 12.31 -15.62 5.87
CA GLY A 107 10.98 -16.16 6.14
C GLY A 107 9.81 -15.42 5.48
N ARG A 108 10.07 -14.61 4.44
CA ARG A 108 9.03 -13.92 3.67
C ARG A 108 9.11 -14.15 2.15
N PRO A 109 9.21 -15.41 1.67
CA PRO A 109 8.98 -15.68 0.25
C PRO A 109 7.55 -15.29 -0.12
N ARG A 110 7.37 -14.90 -1.38
CA ARG A 110 6.10 -14.46 -1.98
C ARG A 110 5.53 -15.49 -2.94
#